data_AF-A0A132ENW4-F1
#
_entry.id   AF-A0A132ENW4-F1
#
_cell.length_a   1.000
_cell.length_b   1.000
_cell.length_c   1.000
_cell.angle_alpha   90.00
_cell.angle_beta   90.00
_cell.angle_gamma   90.00
#
_symmetry.space_group_name_H-M   'P 1'
#
loop_
_entity.id
_entity.type
_entity.pdbx_description
1 polymer ?
#
loop_
_entity_poly.entity_id
_entity_poly.type
_entity_poly.pdbx_seq_one_letter_code
_entity_poly.pdbx_strand_id
1 'polypeptide(L)'
;MEHLVRIVNDTDRQVLAWLRAQVGDARVERAARQLGHTRKPFPSAVCRYLGMNAPATLRHASRPRVARDFSVGDRYLSLIREHLAAHTAGR
;
A
#
# COMPACT_ATOMS: atom_id res chain seq x y z
N MET A 1 17.97 6.44 5.47
CA MET A 1 17.13 5.33 4.97
C MET A 1 16.00 5.69 4.02
N GLU A 2 14.92 6.35 4.44
CA GLU A 2 13.69 6.49 3.63
C GLU A 2 13.87 7.30 2.33
N HIS A 3 14.96 8.07 2.24
CA HIS A 3 15.32 8.87 1.08
C HIS A 3 15.93 8.04 -0.05
N LEU A 4 16.37 6.81 0.25
CA LEU A 4 17.08 5.89 -0.65
C LEU A 4 16.13 4.94 -1.39
N VAL A 5 14.89 4.79 -0.92
CA VAL A 5 13.90 3.88 -1.50
C VAL A 5 12.66 4.69 -1.89
N ARG A 6 12.09 4.41 -3.06
CA ARG A 6 10.88 5.10 -3.51
C ARG A 6 9.67 4.51 -2.81
N ILE A 7 9.11 5.26 -1.88
CA ILE A 7 7.87 4.93 -1.17
C ILE A 7 6.70 5.58 -1.91
N VAL A 8 5.77 4.78 -2.43
CA VAL A 8 4.58 5.29 -3.14
C VAL A 8 3.31 5.04 -2.33
N ASN A 9 3.21 3.89 -1.66
CA ASN A 9 2.04 3.51 -0.88
C ASN A 9 2.38 3.21 0.59
N ASP A 10 1.35 3.12 1.44
CA ASP A 10 1.51 2.68 2.83
C ASP A 10 2.08 1.25 2.91
N THR A 11 1.72 0.39 1.95
CA THR A 11 2.29 -0.93 1.73
C THR A 11 3.81 -0.90 1.63
N ASP A 12 4.36 0.08 0.90
CA ASP A 12 5.81 0.21 0.71
C ASP A 12 6.51 0.54 2.03
N ARG A 13 5.89 1.36 2.89
CA ARG A 13 6.39 1.64 4.24
C ARG A 13 6.38 0.39 5.10
N GLN A 14 5.29 -0.38 5.08
CA GLN A 14 5.18 -1.62 5.84
C GLN A 14 6.20 -2.66 5.38
N VAL A 15 6.39 -2.81 4.06
CA VAL A 15 7.42 -3.69 3.49
C VAL A 15 8.82 -3.24 3.89
N LEU A 16 9.10 -1.94 3.86
CA LEU A 16 10.39 -1.40 4.30
C LEU A 16 10.62 -1.65 5.80
N ALA A 17 9.63 -1.38 6.65
CA ALA A 17 9.72 -1.65 8.09
C ALA A 17 9.96 -3.13 8.40
N TRP A 18 9.25 -4.02 7.70
CA TRP A 18 9.47 -5.46 7.81
C TRP A 18 10.88 -5.86 7.36
N LEU A 19 11.35 -5.33 6.23
CA LEU A 19 12.68 -5.62 5.71
C LEU A 19 13.76 -5.19 6.72
N ARG A 20 13.59 -4.01 7.32
CA ARG A 20 14.48 -3.50 8.39
C ARG A 20 14.49 -4.42 9.60
N ALA A 21 13.33 -4.94 10.02
CA ALA A 21 13.24 -5.90 11.12
C ALA A 21 13.95 -7.24 10.83
N GLN A 22 13.95 -7.69 9.58
CA GLN A 22 14.52 -9.00 9.22
C GLN A 22 16.02 -8.99 8.94
N VAL A 23 16.50 -7.97 8.23
CA VAL A 23 17.90 -7.94 7.75
C VAL A 23 18.73 -6.81 8.33
N GLY A 24 18.10 -5.94 9.12
CA GLY A 24 18.74 -4.78 9.72
C GLY A 24 18.97 -3.65 8.74
N ASP A 25 19.08 -2.44 9.28
CA ASP A 25 19.18 -1.22 8.49
C ASP A 25 20.43 -1.24 7.60
N ALA A 26 21.61 -1.55 8.12
CA ALA A 26 22.85 -1.51 7.33
C ALA A 26 22.80 -2.32 6.02
N ARG A 27 22.15 -3.49 6.02
CA ARG A 27 22.07 -4.37 4.85
C ARG A 27 21.04 -3.87 3.83
N VAL A 28 19.91 -3.34 4.30
CA VAL A 28 18.90 -2.69 3.46
C VAL A 28 19.48 -1.45 2.79
N GLU A 29 20.29 -0.68 3.53
CA GLU A 29 20.90 0.55 3.02
C GLU A 29 21.92 0.26 1.92
N ARG A 30 22.76 -0.77 2.11
CA ARG A 30 23.71 -1.22 1.11
C ARG A 30 23.01 -1.71 -0.16
N ALA A 31 21.94 -2.50 -0.02
CA ALA A 31 21.14 -2.97 -1.15
C ALA A 31 20.45 -1.81 -1.89
N ALA A 32 19.88 -0.85 -1.16
CA ALA A 32 19.24 0.32 -1.74
C ALA A 32 20.25 1.20 -2.50
N ARG A 33 21.46 1.40 -1.97
CA ARG A 33 22.53 2.13 -2.68
C ARG A 33 22.99 1.41 -3.94
N GLN A 34 23.14 0.09 -3.88
CA GLN A 34 23.58 -0.71 -5.02
C GLN A 34 22.53 -0.82 -6.14
N LEU A 35 21.25 -0.66 -5.81
CA LEU A 35 20.17 -0.55 -6.80
C LEU A 35 19.89 0.90 -7.23
N GLY A 36 20.39 1.88 -6.47
CA GLY A 36 20.09 3.31 -6.62
C GLY A 36 20.90 4.05 -7.68
N HIS A 37 21.71 3.37 -8.49
CA HIS A 37 22.61 4.00 -9.46
C HIS A 37 21.91 4.85 -10.53
N THR A 38 20.66 4.56 -10.88
CA THR A 38 19.91 5.27 -11.93
C THR A 38 18.63 5.93 -11.41
N ARG A 39 17.97 5.32 -10.42
CA ARG A 39 16.73 5.84 -9.82
C ARG A 39 16.54 5.23 -8.43
N LYS A 40 15.83 5.93 -7.54
CA LYS A 40 15.42 5.37 -6.24
C LYS A 40 14.68 4.03 -6.45
N PRO A 41 15.22 2.89 -5.99
CA PRO A 41 14.59 1.59 -6.17
C PRO A 41 13.30 1.48 -5.37
N PHE A 42 12.37 0.65 -5.85
CA PHE A 42 11.18 0.29 -5.09
C PHE A 42 11.53 -0.73 -4.00
N PRO A 43 10.81 -0.78 -2.86
CA PRO A 43 11.06 -1.75 -1.80
C PRO A 43 10.97 -3.20 -2.28
N SER A 44 10.09 -3.47 -3.26
CA SER A 44 9.95 -4.76 -3.92
C SER A 44 11.21 -5.19 -4.69
N ALA A 45 11.92 -4.25 -5.32
CA ALA A 45 13.20 -4.51 -5.99
C ALA A 45 14.30 -4.82 -4.95
N VAL A 46 14.31 -4.10 -3.82
CA VAL A 46 15.23 -4.36 -2.71
C VAL A 46 14.97 -5.74 -2.09
N CYS A 47 13.70 -6.13 -1.89
CA CYS A 47 13.34 -7.48 -1.43
C CYS A 47 13.92 -8.55 -2.36
N ARG A 48 13.68 -8.42 -3.67
CA ARG A 48 14.17 -9.38 -4.67
C ARG A 48 15.70 -9.44 -4.69
N TYR A 49 16.38 -8.31 -4.60
CA TYR A 49 17.84 -8.25 -4.55
C TYR A 49 18.43 -8.93 -3.31
N LEU A 50 17.74 -8.83 -2.17
CA LEU A 50 18.10 -9.52 -0.94
C LEU A 50 17.70 -11.01 -0.94
N GLY A 51 17.11 -11.52 -2.02
CA GLY A 51 16.61 -12.89 -2.12
C GLY A 51 15.38 -13.14 -1.24
N MET A 52 14.71 -12.07 -0.79
CA MET A 52 13.58 -12.14 0.12
C MET A 52 12.26 -11.91 -0.62
N ASN A 53 11.25 -12.68 -0.24
CA ASN A 53 9.89 -12.44 -0.66
C ASN A 53 9.12 -11.84 0.51
N ALA A 54 8.68 -10.58 0.36
CA ALA A 54 7.82 -9.95 1.36
C ALA A 54 6.55 -10.79 1.55
N PRO A 55 6.15 -11.10 2.80
CA PRO A 55 5.01 -11.97 3.07
C PRO A 55 3.72 -11.41 2.46
N ALA A 56 2.89 -12.32 1.94
CA ALA A 56 1.61 -11.96 1.31
C ALA A 56 0.68 -11.19 2.26
N THR A 57 0.85 -11.37 3.56
CA THR A 57 0.15 -10.61 4.61
C THR A 57 0.44 -9.12 4.55
N LEU A 58 1.66 -8.69 4.20
CA LEU A 58 2.00 -7.26 4.03
C LEU A 58 1.38 -6.67 2.76
N ARG A 59 1.24 -7.48 1.70
CA ARG A 59 0.50 -7.08 0.50
C ARG A 59 -0.98 -6.84 0.82
N HIS A 60 -1.56 -7.69 1.67
CA HIS A 60 -2.95 -7.55 2.14
C HIS A 60 -3.12 -6.50 3.26
N ALA A 61 -2.10 -6.21 4.05
CA ALA A 61 -2.14 -5.24 5.14
C ALA A 61 -2.34 -3.79 4.66
N SER A 62 -2.11 -3.52 3.36
CA SER A 62 -2.52 -2.29 2.66
C SER A 62 -4.01 -1.99 2.77
N ARG A 63 -4.82 -3.01 3.06
CA ARG A 63 -6.20 -2.81 3.46
C ARG A 63 -6.27 -3.10 4.94
N PRO A 64 -5.97 -2.12 5.81
CA PRO A 64 -6.51 -2.25 7.14
C PRO A 64 -8.03 -2.34 6.92
N ARG A 65 -8.64 -3.47 7.32
CA ARG A 65 -10.04 -3.48 7.73
C ARG A 65 -10.14 -2.66 9.01
N VAL A 66 -9.73 -1.38 8.96
CA VAL A 66 -10.45 -0.40 9.75
C VAL A 66 -11.86 -0.55 9.20
N ALA A 67 -12.81 -0.89 10.07
CA ALA A 67 -14.21 -0.70 9.78
C ALA A 67 -14.37 0.81 9.49
N ARG A 68 -14.11 1.20 8.24
CA ARG A 68 -14.35 2.56 7.79
C ARG A 68 -15.85 2.71 7.92
N ASP A 69 -16.25 3.74 8.65
CA ASP A 69 -17.65 4.10 8.74
C ASP A 69 -18.10 4.50 7.32
N PHE A 70 -18.73 3.56 6.63
CA PHE A 70 -19.30 3.79 5.31
C PHE A 70 -20.74 4.30 5.41
N SER A 71 -21.25 4.60 6.61
CA SER A 71 -22.65 5.00 6.81
C SER A 71 -23.01 6.26 6.03
N VAL A 72 -22.06 7.19 5.89
CA VAL A 72 -22.25 8.39 5.05
C VAL A 72 -22.38 8.00 3.57
N GLY A 73 -21.49 7.14 3.07
CA GLY A 73 -21.53 6.68 1.68
C GLY A 73 -22.76 5.84 1.38
N ASP A 74 -23.16 4.99 2.31
CA ASP A 74 -24.36 4.14 2.22
C ASP A 74 -25.65 4.98 2.20
N ARG A 75 -25.70 6.03 3.04
CA ARG A 75 -26.79 7.01 3.05
C ARG A 75 -26.93 7.73 1.71
N TYR A 76 -25.84 8.26 1.16
CA TYR A 76 -25.88 8.94 -0.14
C TYR A 76 -26.24 7.98 -1.27
N LEU A 77 -25.72 6.74 -1.24
CA LEU A 77 -26.05 5.72 -2.24
C LEU A 77 -27.54 5.35 -2.20
N SER A 78 -28.12 5.27 -1.01
CA SER A 78 -29.55 5.03 -0.82
C SER A 78 -30.40 6.18 -1.38
N LEU A 79 -30.04 7.43 -1.08
CA LEU A 79 -30.70 8.62 -1.64
C LEU A 79 -30.65 8.66 -3.18
N ILE A 80 -29.49 8.31 -3.76
CA ILE A 80 -29.34 8.25 -5.23
C ILE A 80 -30.28 7.19 -5.81
N ARG A 81 -30.34 6.00 -5.20
CA ARG A 81 -31.21 4.92 -5.66
C ARG A 81 -32.69 5.30 -5.58
N GLU A 82 -33.11 5.95 -4.50
CA GLU A 82 -34.47 6.44 -4.34
C GLU A 82 -34.83 7.48 -5.41
N HIS A 83 -33.95 8.44 -5.67
CA HIS A 83 -34.20 9.48 -6.67
C HIS A 83 -34.30 8.90 -8.09
N LEU A 84 -33.42 7.94 -8.42
CA LEU A 84 -33.48 7.23 -9.70
C LEU A 84 -34.75 6.39 -9.83
N ALA A 85 -35.16 5.69 -8.77
CA ALA A 85 -36.38 4.88 -8.76
C ALA A 85 -37.65 5.74 -8.89
N ALA A 86 -37.69 6.91 -8.25
CA ALA A 86 -38.79 7.87 -8.39
C ALA A 86 -38.87 8.42 -9.82
N HIS A 87 -37.73 8.66 -10.47
CA HIS A 87 -37.68 9.12 -11.85
C HIS A 87 -38.11 8.04 -12.86
N THR A 88 -37.83 6.76 -12.60
CA THR A 88 -38.27 5.66 -13.46
C THR A 88 -39.72 5.26 -13.24
N ALA A 89 -40.26 5.43 -12.02
CA ALA A 89 -41.67 5.13 -11.70
C ALA A 89 -42.65 6.25 -12.13
N GLY A 90 -42.17 7.48 -12.31
CA GLY A 90 -42.96 8.61 -12.80
C GLY A 90 -43.04 8.75 -14.32
N ARG A 91 -42.55 7.77 -15.09
CA ARG A 91 -42.58 7.73 -16.55
C ARG A 91 -43.52 6.63 -17.05
#